data_AF-A0A839J307-F1
#
_entry.id   AF-A0A839J307-F1
#
_cell.length_a   1.000
_cell.length_b   1.000
_cell.length_c   1.000
_cell.angle_alpha   90.00
_cell.angle_beta   90.00
_cell.angle_gamma   90.00
#
_symmetry.space_group_name_H-M   'P 1'
#
loop_
_entity.id
_entity.type
_entity.pdbx_description
1 polymer ?
#
loop_
_entity_poly.entity_id
_entity_poly.type
_entity_poly.pdbx_seq_one_letter_code
_entity_poly.pdbx_strand_id
1 'polypeptide(L)'
;MSVDDSPIELEEVPGIKGALLRYRVMAWVVGILLVVLVVVGMPLKYFGGNDAVVVATGVPHGWLYMVLLITAYDLGRRVRWPWLRLGLIALAGTIPFLSFVAEHYATKDVRARIAELQAPGQH
;
A
#
# COMPACT_ATOMS: atom_id res chain seq x y z
N MET A 1 -4.47 18.87 -23.48
CA MET A 1 -5.17 18.27 -22.34
C MET A 1 -4.96 16.76 -22.44
N SER A 2 -4.00 16.22 -21.70
CA SER A 2 -3.79 14.78 -21.61
C SER A 2 -5.01 14.15 -20.95
N VAL A 3 -5.46 13.00 -21.44
CA VAL A 3 -6.59 12.23 -20.86
C VAL A 3 -6.35 11.87 -19.37
N ASP A 4 -5.12 11.98 -18.88
CA ASP A 4 -4.73 11.73 -17.48
C ASP A 4 -5.03 12.90 -16.52
N ASP A 5 -5.43 14.08 -17.02
CA ASP A 5 -5.70 15.28 -16.20
C ASP A 5 -7.19 15.52 -15.91
N SER A 6 -8.07 14.59 -16.32
CA SER A 6 -9.50 14.70 -16.03
C SER A 6 -9.72 14.73 -14.51
N PRO A 7 -10.51 15.69 -13.98
CA PRO A 7 -10.81 15.72 -12.56
C PRO A 7 -11.52 14.44 -12.13
N ILE A 8 -11.27 14.00 -10.89
CA ILE A 8 -12.00 12.87 -10.29
C ILE A 8 -13.46 13.29 -10.12
N GLU A 9 -14.40 12.46 -10.54
CA GLU A 9 -15.83 12.75 -10.40
C GLU A 9 -16.41 12.14 -9.11
N LEU A 10 -17.51 12.72 -8.60
CA LEU A 10 -18.17 12.23 -7.38
C LEU A 10 -18.66 10.79 -7.49
N GLU A 11 -19.01 10.37 -8.70
CA GLU A 11 -19.45 9.01 -9.03
C GLU A 11 -18.33 7.97 -8.84
N GLU A 12 -17.05 8.39 -8.94
CA GLU A 12 -15.88 7.51 -8.77
C GLU A 12 -15.55 7.24 -7.29
N VAL A 13 -16.03 8.09 -6.37
CA VAL A 13 -15.67 8.09 -4.94
C VAL A 13 -15.94 6.74 -4.25
N PRO A 14 -17.09 6.06 -4.44
CA PRO A 14 -17.32 4.74 -3.85
C PRO A 14 -16.27 3.71 -4.30
N GLY A 15 -15.89 3.73 -5.58
CA GLY A 15 -14.86 2.86 -6.14
C GLY A 15 -13.49 3.13 -5.55
N ILE A 16 -13.12 4.40 -5.38
CA ILE A 16 -11.86 4.82 -4.73
C ILE A 16 -11.82 4.37 -3.27
N LYS A 17 -12.90 4.54 -2.51
CA LYS A 17 -12.98 4.08 -1.10
C LYS A 17 -12.79 2.57 -0.99
N GLY A 18 -13.40 1.80 -1.89
CA GLY A 18 -13.22 0.35 -1.96
C GLY A 18 -11.78 -0.05 -2.31
N ALA A 19 -11.16 0.62 -3.28
CA ALA A 19 -9.75 0.40 -3.63
C ALA A 19 -8.80 0.74 -2.49
N LEU A 20 -9.05 1.85 -1.79
CA LEU A 20 -8.30 2.25 -0.62
C LEU A 20 -8.38 1.19 0.47
N LEU A 21 -9.58 0.68 0.78
CA LEU A 21 -9.73 -0.37 1.79
C LEU A 21 -8.90 -1.62 1.46
N ARG A 22 -8.98 -2.11 0.21
CA ARG A 22 -8.22 -3.28 -0.26
C ARG A 22 -6.71 -3.06 -0.12
N TYR A 23 -6.22 -1.91 -0.58
CA TYR A 23 -4.82 -1.52 -0.44
C TYR A 23 -4.39 -1.46 1.02
N ARG A 24 -5.18 -0.81 1.89
CA ARG A 24 -4.86 -0.68 3.33
C ARG A 24 -4.76 -2.04 4.01
N VAL A 25 -5.74 -2.92 3.78
CA VAL A 25 -5.72 -4.29 4.34
C VAL A 25 -4.45 -5.02 3.90
N MET A 26 -4.13 -4.97 2.60
CA MET A 26 -2.92 -5.61 2.08
C MET A 26 -1.63 -5.02 2.65
N ALA A 27 -1.53 -3.69 2.76
CA ALA A 27 -0.35 -3.01 3.27
C ALA A 27 -0.07 -3.39 4.74
N TRP A 28 -1.12 -3.51 5.54
CA TRP A 28 -1.02 -3.95 6.94
C TRP A 28 -0.65 -5.43 7.05
N VAL A 29 -1.32 -6.31 6.29
CA VAL A 29 -1.02 -7.75 6.29
C VAL A 29 0.43 -8.01 5.89
N VAL A 30 0.87 -7.44 4.76
CA VAL A 30 2.24 -7.58 4.27
C VAL A 30 3.24 -6.94 5.22
N GLY A 31 2.93 -5.75 5.74
CA GLY A 31 3.79 -5.02 6.67
C GLY A 31 4.05 -5.80 7.96
N ILE A 32 3.00 -6.34 8.58
CA ILE A 32 3.12 -7.15 9.81
C ILE A 32 3.95 -8.39 9.53
N LEU A 33 3.65 -9.08 8.44
CA LEU A 33 4.31 -10.34 8.09
C LEU A 33 5.81 -10.12 7.77
N LEU A 34 6.16 -9.03 7.09
CA LEU A 34 7.56 -8.61 6.88
C LEU A 34 8.25 -8.22 8.20
N VAL A 35 7.56 -7.53 9.11
CA VAL A 35 8.10 -7.22 10.44
C VAL A 35 8.38 -8.50 11.23
N VAL A 36 7.49 -9.48 11.22
CA VAL A 36 7.74 -10.78 11.88
C VAL A 36 8.93 -11.50 11.25
N LEU A 37 9.02 -11.52 9.91
CA LEU A 37 10.15 -12.10 9.19
C LEU A 37 11.48 -11.50 9.65
N VAL A 38 11.56 -10.17 9.69
CA VAL A 38 12.81 -9.47 9.99
C VAL A 38 13.13 -9.44 11.49
N VAL A 39 12.15 -9.15 12.34
CA VAL A 39 12.37 -8.93 13.78
C VAL A 39 12.38 -10.24 14.57
N VAL A 40 11.68 -11.28 14.09
CA VAL A 40 11.65 -12.60 14.76
C VAL A 40 12.41 -13.63 13.95
N GLY A 41 12.12 -13.74 12.65
CA GLY A 41 12.71 -14.76 11.79
C GLY A 41 14.23 -14.64 11.65
N MET A 42 14.75 -13.43 11.40
CA MET A 42 16.19 -13.24 11.24
C MET A 42 16.96 -13.50 12.55
N PRO A 43 16.59 -12.95 13.72
CA PRO A 43 17.26 -13.31 14.97
C PRO A 43 17.20 -14.81 15.29
N LEU A 44 16.04 -15.46 15.09
CA LEU A 44 15.93 -16.90 15.34
C LEU A 44 16.82 -17.73 14.41
N LYS A 45 16.94 -17.32 13.15
CA LYS A 45 17.83 -17.96 12.17
C LYS A 45 19.31 -17.79 12.56
N TYR A 46 19.75 -16.58 12.89
CA TYR A 46 21.17 -16.31 13.12
C TYR A 46 21.64 -16.72 14.53
N PHE A 47 20.81 -16.57 15.57
CA PHE A 47 21.17 -16.91 16.94
C PHE A 47 20.73 -18.32 17.35
N GLY A 48 19.61 -18.80 16.82
CA GLY A 48 19.01 -20.08 17.18
C GLY A 48 19.17 -21.18 16.14
N GLY A 49 19.75 -20.89 14.97
CA GLY A 49 19.94 -21.87 13.89
C GLY A 49 18.63 -22.41 13.29
N ASN A 50 17.50 -21.75 13.51
CA ASN A 50 16.19 -22.20 13.07
C ASN A 50 15.59 -21.20 12.06
N ASP A 51 15.41 -21.65 10.82
CA ASP A 51 14.89 -20.85 9.72
C ASP A 51 13.39 -21.04 9.46
N ALA A 52 12.68 -21.83 10.28
CA ALA A 52 11.27 -22.15 10.09
C ALA A 52 10.41 -20.88 10.01
N VAL A 53 10.67 -19.89 10.87
CA VAL A 53 9.93 -18.61 10.86
C VAL A 53 10.22 -17.82 9.58
N VAL A 54 11.47 -17.84 9.08
CA VAL A 54 11.83 -17.18 7.82
C VAL A 54 11.11 -17.82 6.65
N VAL A 55 11.02 -19.15 6.58
CA VAL A 55 10.29 -19.84 5.52
C VAL A 55 8.79 -19.59 5.63
N ALA A 56 8.24 -19.74 6.84
CA ALA A 56 6.81 -19.58 7.11
C ALA A 56 6.30 -18.16 6.87
N THR A 57 7.15 -17.14 6.96
CA THR A 57 6.78 -15.75 6.68
C THR A 57 7.25 -15.28 5.30
N GLY A 58 8.44 -15.67 4.85
CA GLY A 58 8.99 -15.24 3.56
C GLY A 58 8.20 -15.71 2.35
N VAL A 59 7.74 -16.97 2.35
CA VAL A 59 6.95 -17.51 1.23
C VAL A 59 5.59 -16.79 1.11
N PRO A 60 4.79 -16.66 2.19
CA PRO A 60 3.57 -15.85 2.12
C PRO A 60 3.83 -14.39 1.77
N HIS A 61 4.94 -13.81 2.23
CA HIS A 61 5.28 -12.42 1.92
C HIS A 61 5.37 -12.21 0.42
N GLY A 62 6.13 -13.05 -0.29
CA GLY A 62 6.34 -12.91 -1.73
C GLY A 62 5.03 -12.91 -2.51
N TRP A 63 4.12 -13.84 -2.20
CA TRP A 63 2.80 -13.92 -2.84
C TRP A 63 1.91 -12.73 -2.49
N LEU A 64 1.80 -12.38 -1.20
CA LEU A 64 0.97 -11.26 -0.75
C LEU A 64 1.52 -9.91 -1.23
N TYR A 65 2.84 -9.80 -1.42
CA TYR A 65 3.47 -8.61 -1.98
C TYR A 65 3.01 -8.36 -3.43
N MET A 66 2.86 -9.40 -4.25
CA MET A 66 2.28 -9.23 -5.60
C MET A 66 0.84 -8.70 -5.54
N VAL A 67 0.03 -9.22 -4.61
CA VAL A 67 -1.34 -8.74 -4.40
C VAL A 67 -1.33 -7.29 -3.89
N LEU A 68 -0.41 -6.92 -3.00
CA LEU A 68 -0.21 -5.54 -2.58
C LEU A 68 0.09 -4.62 -3.77
N LEU A 69 0.99 -5.01 -4.67
CA LEU A 69 1.31 -4.21 -5.87
C LEU A 69 0.09 -4.02 -6.76
N ILE A 70 -0.72 -5.06 -6.96
CA ILE A 70 -1.96 -4.97 -7.75
C ILE A 70 -2.94 -4.00 -7.10
N THR A 71 -3.16 -4.09 -5.78
CA THR A 71 -4.06 -3.18 -5.07
C THR A 71 -3.55 -1.74 -5.03
N ALA A 72 -2.24 -1.54 -4.89
CA ALA A 72 -1.60 -0.23 -4.95
C ALA A 72 -1.72 0.39 -6.35
N TYR A 73 -1.52 -0.42 -7.40
CA TYR A 73 -1.70 -0.01 -8.78
C TYR A 73 -3.16 0.38 -9.06
N ASP A 74 -4.12 -0.47 -8.69
CA ASP A 74 -5.56 -0.19 -8.87
C ASP A 74 -5.97 1.12 -8.15
N LEU A 75 -5.56 1.30 -6.89
CA LEU A 75 -5.81 2.56 -6.18
C LEU A 75 -5.13 3.73 -6.87
N GLY A 76 -3.83 3.62 -7.13
CA GLY A 76 -3.03 4.71 -7.69
C GLY A 76 -3.49 5.15 -9.07
N ARG A 77 -3.96 4.23 -9.93
CA ARG A 77 -4.53 4.61 -11.23
C ARG A 77 -5.88 5.31 -11.08
N ARG A 78 -6.74 4.91 -10.14
CA ARG A 78 -8.01 5.60 -9.87
C ARG A 78 -7.81 7.04 -9.37
N VAL A 79 -6.80 7.27 -8.52
CA VAL A 79 -6.48 8.62 -8.01
C VAL A 79 -5.35 9.32 -8.77
N ARG A 80 -4.98 8.79 -9.94
CA ARG A 80 -4.01 9.38 -10.88
C ARG A 80 -2.65 9.70 -10.23
N TRP A 81 -2.16 8.79 -9.39
CA TRP A 81 -0.82 8.92 -8.81
C TRP A 81 0.28 8.78 -9.86
N PRO A 82 1.38 9.54 -9.73
CA PRO A 82 2.53 9.39 -10.60
C PRO A 82 3.19 8.03 -10.40
N TRP A 83 3.78 7.49 -11.47
CA TRP A 83 4.51 6.22 -11.45
C TRP A 83 5.58 6.15 -10.36
N LEU A 84 6.24 7.27 -10.06
CA LEU A 84 7.21 7.37 -8.98
C LEU A 84 6.61 6.99 -7.62
N ARG A 85 5.37 7.42 -7.32
CA ARG A 85 4.70 7.08 -6.06
C ARG A 85 4.39 5.58 -5.99
N LEU A 86 3.98 4.97 -7.09
CA LEU A 86 3.78 3.51 -7.16
C LEU A 86 5.10 2.77 -6.93
N GLY A 87 6.20 3.24 -7.52
CA GLY A 87 7.55 2.72 -7.27
C GLY A 87 7.96 2.84 -5.80
N LEU A 88 7.68 3.98 -5.14
CA LEU A 88 7.95 4.16 -3.72
C LEU A 88 7.11 3.23 -2.84
N ILE A 89 5.84 2.99 -3.18
CA ILE A 89 4.98 2.03 -2.46
C ILE A 89 5.52 0.60 -2.62
N ALA A 90 5.97 0.24 -3.83
CA ALA A 90 6.60 -1.06 -4.07
C ALA A 90 7.83 -1.25 -3.17
N LEU A 91 8.73 -0.26 -3.15
CA LEU A 91 9.90 -0.28 -2.26
C LEU A 91 9.53 -0.32 -0.77
N ALA A 92 8.47 0.40 -0.37
CA ALA A 92 8.00 0.39 1.00
C ALA A 92 7.50 -1.00 1.45
N GLY A 93 7.04 -1.83 0.52
CA GLY A 93 6.59 -3.19 0.80
C GLY A 93 7.71 -4.20 1.07
N THR A 94 8.98 -3.83 0.86
CA THR A 94 10.15 -4.72 1.10
C THR A 94 11.03 -4.26 2.26
N ILE A 95 10.79 -3.06 2.81
CA ILE A 95 11.51 -2.52 3.95
C ILE A 95 10.59 -2.55 5.18
N PRO A 96 11.03 -3.14 6.31
CA PRO A 96 10.19 -3.23 7.51
C PRO A 96 9.74 -1.82 7.94
N PHE A 97 8.50 -1.75 8.40
CA PHE A 97 7.78 -0.54 8.82
C PHE A 97 7.41 0.47 7.71
N LEU A 98 8.15 0.55 6.60
CA LEU A 98 7.84 1.52 5.54
C LEU A 98 6.48 1.28 4.90
N SER A 99 6.01 0.04 4.82
CA SER A 99 4.65 -0.28 4.33
C SER A 99 3.56 0.49 5.10
N PHE A 100 3.70 0.64 6.42
CA PHE A 100 2.73 1.39 7.23
C PHE A 100 2.81 2.90 6.99
N VAL A 101 4.02 3.42 6.78
CA VAL A 101 4.24 4.84 6.47
C VAL A 101 3.63 5.15 5.09
N ALA A 102 3.88 4.30 4.10
CA ALA A 102 3.28 4.43 2.77
C ALA A 102 1.76 4.37 2.83
N GLU A 103 1.19 3.43 3.59
CA GLU A 103 -0.26 3.31 3.80
C GLU A 103 -0.87 4.55 4.46
N HIS A 104 -0.19 5.12 5.45
CA HIS A 104 -0.62 6.33 6.14
C HIS A 104 -0.70 7.52 5.18
N TYR A 105 0.36 7.77 4.41
CA TYR A 105 0.40 8.88 3.46
C TYR A 105 -0.57 8.68 2.28
N ALA A 106 -0.68 7.45 1.78
CA ALA A 106 -1.69 7.06 0.79
C ALA A 106 -3.11 7.38 1.27
N THR A 107 -3.44 6.97 2.49
CA THR A 107 -4.77 7.21 3.09
C THR A 107 -5.03 8.70 3.27
N LYS A 108 -4.04 9.47 3.73
CA LYS A 108 -4.15 10.91 3.91
C LYS A 108 -4.41 11.62 2.57
N ASP A 109 -3.65 11.28 1.53
CA ASP A 109 -3.79 11.85 0.19
C ASP A 109 -5.18 11.55 -0.41
N VAL A 110 -5.62 10.28 -0.36
CA VAL A 110 -6.93 9.89 -0.91
C VAL A 110 -8.08 10.59 -0.16
N ARG A 111 -8.00 10.69 1.16
CA ARG A 111 -9.03 11.38 1.96
C ARG A 111 -9.09 12.88 1.67
N ALA A 112 -7.93 13.53 1.50
CA ALA A 112 -7.87 14.95 1.14
C ALA A 112 -8.55 15.19 -0.21
N ARG A 113 -8.22 14.38 -1.23
CA ARG A 113 -8.84 14.46 -2.56
C ARG A 113 -10.35 14.27 -2.52
N ILE A 114 -10.85 13.29 -1.75
CA ILE A 114 -12.29 13.07 -1.59
C ILE A 114 -12.96 14.27 -0.90
N ALA A 115 -12.33 14.85 0.12
CA ALA A 115 -12.88 16.00 0.83
C ALA A 115 -12.99 17.24 -0.07
N GLU A 116 -11.98 17.49 -0.91
CA GLU A 116 -11.99 18.58 -1.91
C GLU A 116 -13.14 18.44 -2.90
N LEU A 117 -13.40 17.23 -3.41
CA LEU A 117 -14.52 16.96 -4.32
C LEU A 117 -15.89 17.19 -3.67
N GLN A 118 -16.01 16.93 -2.37
CA GLN A 118 -17.25 17.08 -1.61
C GLN A 118 -17.51 18.53 -1.17
N ALA A 119 -16.52 19.41 -1.24
CA ALA A 119 -16.63 20.84 -0.92
C ALA A 119 -16.31 21.74 -2.13
N PRO A 120 -17.06 21.66 -3.25
CA PRO A 120 -16.70 22.31 -4.53
C PRO A 120 -16.86 23.85 -4.56
N GLY A 121 -16.54 24.60 -3.50
CA GLY A 121 -16.77 26.06 -3.47
C GLY A 121 -16.07 26.87 -2.38
N GLN A 122 -14.84 26.53 -1.96
CA GLN A 122 -14.05 27.37 -1.01
C GLN A 122 -12.80 28.02 -1.64
N HIS A 123 -12.77 28.18 -2.96
CA HIS A 123 -11.74 28.95 -3.67
C HIS A 123 -12.37 30.12 -4.41
#